data_AF-A0A0R1GVT6-F1
#
_entry.id   AF-A0A0R1GVT6-F1
#
_cell.length_a   1.000
_cell.length_b   1.000
_cell.length_c   1.000
_cell.angle_alpha   90.00
_cell.angle_beta   90.00
_cell.angle_gamma   90.00
#
_symmetry.space_group_name_H-M   'P 1'
#
loop_
_entity.id
_entity.type
_entity.pdbx_description
1 polymer ?
#
loop_
_entity_poly.entity_id
_entity_poly.type
_entity_poly.pdbx_seq_one_letter_code
_entity_poly.pdbx_strand_id
1 'polypeptide(L)'
;MIVDMNDFLMDYAASKLGEKADLAQQVAAAGKSDLTGLDDLFKDNGVGRRTKYLDLASGFLRDEADADKADAPSDFDAATKALGQEAIDYLSSHPQKFNRWEEA
;
A
#
# COMPACT_ATOMS: atom_id res chain seq x y z
N MET A 1 -3.13 -6.85 -8.02
CA MET A 1 -2.40 -6.70 -6.73
C MET A 1 -1.99 -5.27 -6.43
N ILE A 2 -1.03 -4.64 -7.13
CA ILE A 2 -0.59 -3.26 -6.81
C ILE A 2 -1.75 -2.24 -6.73
N VAL A 3 -2.68 -2.29 -7.69
CA VAL A 3 -3.87 -1.43 -7.67
C VAL A 3 -4.74 -1.74 -6.45
N ASP A 4 -4.98 -3.02 -6.16
CA ASP A 4 -5.78 -3.44 -5.01
C ASP A 4 -5.14 -2.97 -3.69
N MET A 5 -3.83 -3.13 -3.52
CA MET A 5 -3.10 -2.65 -2.36
C MET A 5 -3.27 -1.14 -2.16
N ASN A 6 -3.14 -0.36 -3.23
CA ASN A 6 -3.32 1.07 -3.15
C ASN A 6 -4.77 1.45 -2.90
N ASP A 7 -5.76 0.77 -3.48
CA ASP A 7 -7.17 1.00 -3.19
C ASP A 7 -7.49 0.78 -1.71
N PHE A 8 -7.06 -0.36 -1.14
CA PHE A 8 -7.24 -0.65 0.29
C PHE A 8 -6.55 0.38 1.18
N LEU A 9 -5.33 0.81 0.82
CA LEU A 9 -4.60 1.83 1.56
C LEU A 9 -5.31 3.20 1.48
N MET A 10 -5.88 3.53 0.33
CA MET A 10 -6.58 4.80 0.11
C MET A 10 -7.94 4.84 0.80
N ASP A 11 -8.69 3.74 0.84
CA ASP A 11 -9.90 3.61 1.66
C ASP A 11 -9.56 3.79 3.14
N TYR A 12 -8.47 3.19 3.60
CA TYR A 12 -7.99 3.37 4.97
C TYR A 12 -7.58 4.82 5.24
N ALA A 13 -6.81 5.44 4.33
CA ALA A 13 -6.38 6.83 4.44
C ALA A 13 -7.58 7.78 4.49
N ALA A 14 -8.60 7.58 3.65
CA ALA A 14 -9.82 8.37 3.64
C ALA A 14 -10.57 8.25 4.98
N SER A 15 -10.67 7.04 5.53
CA SER A 15 -11.29 6.80 6.84
C SER A 15 -10.56 7.50 8.01
N LYS A 16 -9.25 7.72 7.87
CA LYS A 16 -8.38 8.29 8.90
C LYS A 16 -8.22 9.80 8.79
N LEU A 17 -8.06 10.30 7.57
CA LEU A 17 -7.62 11.67 7.28
C LEU A 17 -8.73 12.51 6.63
N GLY A 18 -9.84 11.88 6.24
CA GLY A 18 -10.89 12.45 5.41
C GLY A 18 -10.54 12.43 3.92
N GLU A 19 -11.56 12.49 3.08
CA GLU A 19 -11.43 12.62 1.63
C GLU A 19 -10.90 14.03 1.28
N LYS A 20 -9.84 14.08 0.47
CA LYS A 20 -9.17 15.33 0.06
C LYS A 20 -8.60 15.17 -1.34
N ALA A 21 -8.64 16.23 -2.15
CA ALA A 21 -8.13 16.22 -3.53
C ALA A 21 -6.65 15.79 -3.66
N ASP A 22 -5.86 15.93 -2.59
CA ASP A 22 -4.44 15.59 -2.56
C ASP A 22 -4.11 14.35 -1.70
N LEU A 23 -5.11 13.55 -1.28
CA LEU A 23 -4.88 12.44 -0.35
C LEU A 23 -3.90 11.40 -0.91
N ALA A 24 -4.05 11.00 -2.18
CA ALA A 24 -3.14 10.03 -2.79
C ALA A 24 -1.70 10.55 -2.86
N GLN A 25 -1.52 11.85 -3.11
CA GLN A 25 -0.23 12.52 -3.11
C GLN A 25 0.39 12.53 -1.71
N GLN A 26 -0.41 12.81 -0.66
CA GLN A 26 0.06 12.78 0.73
C GLN A 26 0.50 11.37 1.15
N VAL A 27 -0.31 10.35 0.83
CA VAL A 27 -0.01 8.94 1.13
C VAL A 27 1.24 8.48 0.39
N ALA A 28 1.34 8.76 -0.91
CA ALA A 28 2.51 8.41 -1.71
C ALA A 28 3.77 9.09 -1.19
N ALA A 29 3.71 10.39 -0.87
CA ALA A 29 4.84 11.12 -0.34
C ALA A 29 5.33 10.57 1.00
N ALA A 30 4.40 10.18 1.88
CA ALA A 30 4.73 9.60 3.19
C ALA A 30 5.45 8.24 3.06
N GLY A 31 5.03 7.37 2.13
CA GLY A 31 5.64 6.06 1.93
C GLY A 31 6.83 6.01 0.96
N LYS A 32 7.16 7.12 0.29
CA LYS A 32 8.08 7.13 -0.87
C LYS A 32 9.49 6.65 -0.56
N SER A 33 10.05 7.10 0.57
CA SER A 33 11.42 6.74 0.96
C SER A 33 11.46 5.52 1.86
N ASP A 34 10.45 5.39 2.74
CA ASP A 34 10.28 4.26 3.63
C ASP A 34 8.78 4.16 3.97
N LEU A 35 8.23 2.95 3.88
CA LEU A 35 6.85 2.66 4.25
C LEU A 35 6.53 3.07 5.69
N THR A 36 7.52 3.09 6.61
CA THR A 36 7.31 3.58 7.99
C THR A 36 6.74 5.00 8.06
N GLY A 37 6.95 5.85 7.06
CA GLY A 37 6.37 7.20 7.03
C GLY A 37 4.84 7.21 6.98
N LEU A 38 4.20 6.10 6.57
CA LEU A 38 2.75 5.92 6.69
C LEU A 38 2.30 5.89 8.15
N ASP A 39 3.13 5.39 9.06
CA ASP A 39 2.82 5.32 10.49
C ASP A 39 2.70 6.74 11.08
N ASP A 40 3.59 7.65 10.65
CA ASP A 40 3.58 9.06 11.03
C ASP A 40 2.40 9.81 10.43
N LEU A 41 2.07 9.52 9.16
CA LEU A 41 0.93 10.11 8.47
C LEU A 41 -0.39 9.74 9.16
N PHE A 42 -0.59 8.46 9.47
CA PHE A 42 -1.84 7.96 10.08
C PHE A 42 -1.88 8.11 11.61
N LYS A 43 -0.73 8.38 12.25
CA LYS A 43 -0.57 8.48 13.71
C LYS A 43 -1.15 7.25 14.42
N ASP A 44 -0.94 6.08 13.84
CA ASP A 44 -1.61 4.84 14.25
C ASP A 44 -0.64 3.75 14.70
N ASN A 45 0.64 4.11 14.94
CA ASN A 45 1.70 3.18 15.31
C ASN A 45 1.84 2.01 14.30
N GLY A 46 1.62 2.30 13.03
CA GLY A 46 1.81 1.40 11.89
C GLY A 46 0.73 0.36 11.70
N VAL A 47 -0.49 0.62 12.17
CA VAL A 47 -1.64 -0.27 11.94
C VAL A 47 -2.01 -0.28 10.46
N GLY A 48 -2.13 0.88 9.81
CA GLY A 48 -2.44 1.00 8.39
C GLY A 48 -1.40 0.29 7.51
N ARG A 49 -0.12 0.64 7.69
CA ARG A 49 0.99 0.00 6.97
C ARG A 49 0.99 -1.52 7.13
N ARG A 50 0.91 -2.03 8.37
CA ARG A 50 1.04 -3.49 8.59
C ARG A 50 -0.21 -4.24 8.15
N THR A 51 -1.37 -3.84 8.66
CA THR A 51 -2.58 -4.66 8.57
C THR A 51 -3.47 -4.36 7.37
N LYS A 52 -3.32 -3.19 6.75
CA LYS A 52 -4.11 -2.78 5.58
C LYS A 52 -3.33 -2.79 4.28
N TYR A 53 -2.00 -2.89 4.37
CA TYR A 53 -1.13 -2.82 3.21
C TYR A 53 -0.21 -4.05 3.11
N LEU A 54 0.69 -4.24 4.07
CA LEU A 54 1.67 -5.33 4.00
C LEU A 54 1.07 -6.73 4.20
N ASP A 55 0.01 -6.87 5.01
CA ASP A 55 -0.69 -8.15 5.16
C ASP A 55 -1.33 -8.61 3.84
N LEU A 56 -1.82 -7.67 3.00
CA LEU A 56 -2.37 -8.00 1.69
C LEU A 56 -1.27 -8.48 0.72
N ALA A 57 -0.14 -7.79 0.68
CA ALA A 57 1.03 -8.22 -0.09
C ALA A 57 1.55 -9.59 0.36
N SER A 58 1.66 -9.80 1.67
CA SER A 58 2.13 -11.07 2.24
C SER A 58 1.18 -12.22 1.92
N GLY A 59 -0.14 -12.00 2.03
CA GLY A 59 -1.15 -12.98 1.63
C GLY A 59 -1.02 -13.37 0.16
N PHE A 60 -0.95 -12.37 -0.73
CA PHE A 60 -0.79 -12.61 -2.16
C PHE A 60 0.48 -13.40 -2.50
N LEU A 61 1.62 -13.00 -1.96
CA LEU A 61 2.89 -13.68 -2.25
C LEU A 61 2.88 -15.14 -1.79
N ARG A 62 2.22 -15.43 -0.66
CA ARG A 62 2.08 -16.80 -0.15
C ARG A 62 1.14 -17.63 -1.01
N ASP A 63 0.01 -17.05 -1.41
CA ASP A 63 -0.95 -17.73 -2.29
C ASP A 63 -0.31 -18.07 -3.65
N GLU A 64 0.46 -17.15 -4.23
CA GLU A 64 1.23 -17.38 -5.47
C GLU A 64 2.29 -18.47 -5.30
N ALA A 65 3.05 -18.44 -4.20
CA ALA A 65 4.07 -19.44 -3.90
C ALA A 65 3.50 -20.86 -3.68
N ASP A 66 2.32 -20.96 -3.07
CA ASP A 66 1.62 -22.22 -2.87
C ASP A 66 1.06 -22.77 -4.20
N ALA A 67 0.61 -21.88 -5.09
CA ALA A 67 0.13 -22.22 -6.43
C ALA A 67 1.26 -22.62 -7.38
N ASP A 68 2.40 -21.92 -7.34
CA ASP A 68 3.53 -22.10 -8.25
C ASP A 68 4.85 -22.33 -7.49
N LYS A 69 5.01 -23.56 -7.00
CA LYS A 69 6.10 -24.00 -6.12
C LYS A 69 7.53 -23.79 -6.66
N ALA A 70 7.69 -23.42 -7.93
CA ALA A 70 8.98 -23.23 -8.56
C ALA A 70 9.60 -21.83 -8.29
N ASP A 71 8.79 -20.81 -8.06
CA ASP A 71 9.23 -19.39 -7.98
C ASP A 71 8.92 -18.73 -6.62
N ALA A 72 8.70 -19.52 -5.58
CA ALA A 72 8.48 -18.99 -4.24
C ALA A 72 9.69 -18.19 -3.71
N PRO A 73 9.50 -16.97 -3.19
CA PRO A 73 10.59 -16.20 -2.62
C PRO A 73 11.16 -16.90 -1.38
N SER A 74 12.49 -16.89 -1.26
CA SER A 74 13.18 -17.43 -0.07
C SER A 74 12.97 -16.59 1.20
N ASP A 75 12.61 -15.31 1.03
CA ASP A 75 12.32 -14.35 2.10
C ASP A 75 11.04 -13.57 1.77
N PHE A 76 9.93 -14.00 2.37
CA PHE A 76 8.62 -13.36 2.21
C PHE A 76 8.55 -11.97 2.82
N ASP A 77 9.33 -11.67 3.87
CA ASP A 77 9.26 -10.36 4.52
C ASP A 77 9.92 -9.30 3.63
N ALA A 78 11.07 -9.63 3.04
CA ALA A 78 11.73 -8.77 2.07
C ALA A 78 10.86 -8.58 0.81
N ALA A 79 10.28 -9.65 0.27
CA ALA A 79 9.40 -9.59 -0.89
C ALA A 79 8.13 -8.77 -0.61
N THR A 80 7.52 -8.94 0.57
CA THR A 80 6.35 -8.16 1.00
C THR A 80 6.65 -6.67 1.07
N LYS A 81 7.80 -6.30 1.65
CA LYS A 81 8.23 -4.89 1.70
C LYS A 81 8.53 -4.33 0.32
N ALA A 82 9.17 -5.12 -0.56
CA ALA A 82 9.47 -4.71 -1.92
C ALA A 82 8.18 -4.46 -2.73
N LEU A 83 7.21 -5.37 -2.65
CA LEU A 83 5.90 -5.20 -3.30
C LEU A 83 5.13 -4.01 -2.73
N GLY A 84 5.18 -3.79 -1.42
CA GLY A 84 4.65 -2.58 -0.79
C GLY A 84 5.29 -1.30 -1.30
N GLN A 85 6.61 -1.29 -1.46
CA GLN A 85 7.33 -0.12 -2.00
C GLN A 85 6.99 0.12 -3.47
N GLU A 86 6.94 -0.93 -4.29
CA GLU A 86 6.54 -0.85 -5.69
C GLU A 86 5.12 -0.29 -5.84
N ALA A 87 4.21 -0.71 -4.96
CA ALA A 87 2.86 -0.20 -4.96
C ALA A 87 2.81 1.30 -4.59
N ILE A 88 3.61 1.78 -3.63
CA ILE A 88 3.74 3.21 -3.34
C ILE A 88 4.35 3.98 -4.53
N ASP A 89 5.34 3.43 -5.20
CA ASP A 89 5.93 4.06 -6.39
C ASP A 89 4.90 4.17 -7.53
N TYR A 90 4.06 3.15 -7.69
CA TYR A 90 2.94 3.19 -8.62
C TYR A 90 1.89 4.24 -8.21
N LEU A 91 1.57 4.36 -6.92
CA LEU A 91 0.67 5.41 -6.40
C LEU A 91 1.25 6.79 -6.69
N SER A 92 2.55 7.01 -6.44
CA SER A 92 3.23 8.28 -6.68
C SER A 92 3.23 8.69 -8.15
N SER A 93 3.24 7.73 -9.08
CA SER A 93 3.19 7.99 -10.52
C SER A 93 1.78 8.11 -11.08
N HIS A 94 0.76 7.69 -10.34
CA HIS A 94 -0.64 7.68 -10.77
C HIS A 94 -1.63 8.19 -9.71
N PRO A 95 -1.35 9.28 -8.97
CA PRO A 95 -2.15 9.65 -7.80
C PRO A 95 -3.62 9.95 -8.16
N GLN A 96 -3.87 10.52 -9.35
CA GLN A 96 -5.23 10.83 -9.83
C GLN A 96 -6.10 9.58 -10.00
N LYS A 97 -5.52 8.41 -10.31
CA LYS A 97 -6.28 7.16 -10.43
C LYS A 97 -6.88 6.71 -9.09
N PHE A 98 -6.37 7.23 -7.99
CA PHE A 98 -6.71 6.80 -6.64
C PHE A 98 -7.44 7.87 -5.82
N ASN A 99 -7.61 9.09 -6.36
CA ASN A 99 -8.45 10.14 -5.78
C ASN A 99 -9.90 10.02 -6.26
N ARG A 100 -10.57 8.91 -5.91
CA ARG A 100 -11.90 8.53 -6.46
C ARG A 100 -13.05 9.48 -6.09
N TRP A 101 -12.90 10.28 -5.04
CA TRP A 101 -13.89 11.29 -4.63
C TRP A 101 -13.93 12.53 -5.54
N GLU A 102 -12.98 12.71 -6.48
CA GLU A 102 -13.12 13.77 -7.49
C GLU A 102 -14.26 13.49 -8.49
N GLU A 103 -14.77 12.26 -8.55
CA GLU A 103 -15.86 11.85 -9.45
C GLU A 103 -17.25 11.83 -8.78
N ALA A 104 -17.35 12.16 -7.48
CA ALA A 104 -18.58 12.06 -6.67
C ALA A 104 -19.36 13.38 -6.52
#